data_AF-A0A944JI64-F1
#
_entry.id   AF-A0A944JI64-F1
#
_cell.length_a   1.000
_cell.length_b   1.000
_cell.length_c   1.000
_cell.angle_alpha   90.00
_cell.angle_beta   90.00
_cell.angle_gamma   90.00
#
_symmetry.space_group_name_H-M   'P 1'
#
loop_
_entity.id
_entity.type
_entity.pdbx_description
1 polymer ?
#
loop_
_entity_poly.entity_id
_entity_poly.type
_entity_poly.pdbx_seq_one_letter_code
_entity_poly.pdbx_strand_id
1 'polypeptide(L)'
;MSSSMGRSLADAIGRQAVDSALASPMVRGADWRQAIVDTVNADGTVTTTDDVVARRIGRYLSPAAGDRIIISVSGSGQWLALGRLATGTSGWTTLPLASGWTAHASFYTPAYRLMGDGTASLCGLAETTNVLAAGATVATLPTEARPAKRVRITVEVAGGVIGVMTILTTGAITLDDFTAAVPGAGGSKFAEYDAFGTYRLI
;
A
#
# COMPACT_ATOMS: atom_id res chain seq x y z
N MET A 1 -43.69 32.59 -43.42
CA MET A 1 -42.60 31.61 -43.66
C MET A 1 -41.21 32.08 -43.21
N SER A 2 -40.91 33.39 -43.13
CA SER A 2 -39.59 33.87 -42.67
C SER A 2 -39.26 33.59 -41.18
N SER A 3 -40.27 33.60 -40.30
CA SER A 3 -40.06 33.41 -38.85
C SER A 3 -39.75 31.98 -38.39
N SER A 4 -40.03 30.96 -39.21
CA SER A 4 -39.70 29.55 -38.88
C SER A 4 -38.27 29.19 -39.24
N MET A 5 -37.73 29.75 -40.32
CA MET A 5 -36.32 29.54 -40.71
C MET A 5 -35.35 30.18 -39.71
N GLY A 6 -35.63 31.40 -39.24
CA GLY A 6 -34.80 32.06 -38.22
C GLY A 6 -34.73 31.30 -36.90
N ARG A 7 -35.86 30.73 -36.46
CA ARG A 7 -35.91 29.87 -35.27
C ARG A 7 -35.11 28.57 -35.45
N SER A 8 -35.28 27.89 -36.59
CA SER A 8 -34.53 26.67 -36.91
C SER A 8 -33.02 26.89 -36.96
N LEU A 9 -32.57 28.02 -37.52
CA LEU A 9 -31.15 28.39 -37.55
C LEU A 9 -30.61 28.69 -36.15
N ALA A 10 -31.34 29.46 -35.34
CA ALA A 10 -30.95 29.75 -33.96
C ALA A 10 -30.83 28.47 -33.13
N ASP A 11 -31.77 27.53 -33.29
CA ASP A 11 -31.75 26.22 -32.61
C ASP A 11 -30.59 25.33 -33.11
N ALA A 12 -30.23 25.41 -34.39
CA ALA A 12 -29.09 24.69 -34.95
C ALA A 12 -27.76 25.24 -34.42
N ILE A 13 -27.60 26.57 -34.37
CA ILE A 13 -26.41 27.22 -33.79
C ILE A 13 -26.30 26.90 -32.31
N GLY A 14 -27.42 26.94 -31.56
CA GLY A 14 -27.45 26.58 -30.14
C GLY A 14 -26.97 25.14 -29.90
N ARG A 15 -27.47 24.18 -30.68
CA ARG A 15 -27.03 22.77 -30.61
C ARG A 15 -25.55 22.63 -30.96
N GLN A 16 -25.11 23.23 -32.06
CA GLN A 16 -23.71 23.15 -32.48
C GLN A 16 -22.75 23.78 -31.46
N ALA A 17 -23.15 24.86 -30.80
CA ALA A 17 -22.36 25.49 -29.73
C ALA A 17 -22.25 24.57 -28.50
N VAL A 18 -23.34 23.92 -28.09
CA VAL A 18 -23.33 22.92 -27.00
C VAL A 18 -22.48 21.72 -27.36
N ASP A 19 -22.63 21.17 -28.57
CA ASP A 19 -21.85 20.01 -29.02
C ASP A 19 -20.35 20.33 -29.08
N SER A 20 -19.99 21.53 -29.59
CA SER A 20 -18.61 22.00 -29.63
C SER A 20 -18.04 22.24 -28.23
N ALA A 21 -18.84 22.78 -27.31
CA ALA A 21 -18.47 23.00 -25.92
C ALA A 21 -18.24 21.67 -25.18
N LEU A 22 -19.10 20.68 -25.40
CA LEU A 22 -18.95 19.34 -24.84
C LEU A 22 -17.71 18.65 -25.43
N ALA A 23 -17.44 18.79 -26.73
CA ALA A 23 -16.27 18.19 -27.36
C ALA A 23 -14.94 18.84 -26.95
N SER A 24 -14.95 20.12 -26.54
CA SER A 24 -13.75 20.87 -26.20
C SER A 24 -13.33 20.68 -24.73
N PRO A 25 -12.16 20.07 -24.45
CA PRO A 25 -11.64 19.93 -23.07
C PRO A 25 -11.44 21.28 -22.37
N MET A 26 -11.18 22.36 -23.12
CA MET A 26 -11.02 23.70 -22.58
C MET A 26 -12.33 24.31 -22.08
N VAL A 27 -13.48 23.86 -22.58
CA VAL A 27 -14.81 24.38 -22.23
C VAL A 27 -15.52 23.48 -21.22
N ARG A 28 -15.34 22.15 -21.34
CA ARG A 28 -15.93 21.16 -20.42
C ARG A 28 -15.39 21.29 -18.98
N GLY A 29 -14.20 21.86 -18.81
CA GLY A 29 -13.57 22.07 -17.51
C GLY A 29 -12.82 20.83 -17.02
N ALA A 30 -13.04 20.44 -15.76
CA ALA A 30 -12.39 19.26 -15.21
C ALA A 30 -13.10 17.97 -15.65
N ASP A 31 -12.37 17.04 -16.25
CA ASP A 31 -12.87 15.70 -16.59
C ASP A 31 -12.31 14.69 -15.58
N TRP A 32 -13.11 13.71 -15.18
CA TRP A 32 -12.68 12.62 -14.30
C TRP A 32 -13.07 11.29 -14.94
N ARG A 33 -12.11 10.37 -15.01
CA ARG A 33 -12.32 9.04 -15.56
C ARG A 33 -11.53 7.98 -14.83
N GLN A 34 -11.98 6.74 -14.97
CA GLN A 34 -11.21 5.59 -14.54
C GLN A 34 -10.09 5.30 -15.55
N ALA A 35 -8.95 4.83 -15.06
CA ALA A 35 -7.84 4.36 -15.86
C ALA A 35 -7.14 3.19 -15.16
N ILE A 36 -6.30 2.47 -15.89
CA ILE A 36 -5.43 1.42 -15.35
C ILE A 36 -4.00 1.92 -15.44
N VAL A 37 -3.23 1.80 -14.36
CA VAL A 37 -1.80 2.10 -14.37
C VAL A 37 -1.07 1.03 -15.18
N ASP A 38 -0.31 1.46 -16.17
CA ASP A 38 0.60 0.62 -16.94
C ASP A 38 2.00 0.65 -16.33
N THR A 39 2.56 1.85 -16.17
CA THR A 39 3.93 2.05 -15.66
C THR A 39 3.95 3.03 -14.48
N VAL A 40 4.72 2.72 -13.45
CA VAL A 40 5.02 3.64 -12.33
C VAL A 40 6.38 4.30 -12.56
N ASN A 41 6.38 5.62 -12.73
CA ASN A 41 7.60 6.37 -13.01
C ASN A 41 8.29 6.80 -11.70
N ALA A 42 9.62 6.88 -11.74
CA ALA A 42 10.45 7.29 -10.60
C ALA A 42 10.25 8.77 -10.20
N ASP A 43 9.63 9.58 -11.06
CA ASP A 43 9.45 11.03 -10.90
C ASP A 43 8.16 11.44 -10.14
N GLY A 44 7.42 10.47 -9.60
CA GLY A 44 6.14 10.74 -8.94
C GLY A 44 4.92 10.65 -9.86
N THR A 45 5.07 10.25 -11.11
CA THR A 45 3.94 10.06 -12.04
C THR A 45 3.60 8.58 -12.26
N VAL A 46 2.43 8.33 -12.83
CA VAL A 46 2.03 7.04 -13.40
C VAL A 46 1.62 7.25 -14.85
N THR A 47 1.96 6.31 -15.71
CA THR A 47 1.47 6.23 -17.09
C THR A 47 0.32 5.23 -17.12
N THR A 48 -0.80 5.60 -17.69
CA THR A 48 -1.96 4.71 -17.86
C THR A 48 -1.83 3.89 -19.14
N THR A 49 -2.64 2.83 -19.28
CA THR A 49 -2.67 1.96 -20.47
C THR A 49 -3.09 2.65 -21.78
N ASP A 50 -3.54 3.90 -21.69
CA ASP A 50 -3.88 4.77 -22.83
C ASP A 50 -2.95 5.99 -22.91
N ASP A 51 -1.71 5.81 -22.47
CA ASP A 51 -0.58 6.73 -22.59
C ASP A 51 -0.76 8.09 -21.89
N VAL A 52 -1.67 8.19 -20.93
CA VAL A 52 -1.82 9.39 -20.10
C VAL A 52 -0.82 9.37 -18.94
N VAL A 53 0.04 10.38 -18.89
CA VAL A 53 0.96 10.61 -17.76
C VAL A 53 0.27 11.47 -16.72
N ALA A 54 -0.01 10.90 -15.55
CA ALA A 54 -0.70 11.57 -14.45
C ALA A 54 0.20 11.69 -13.21
N ARG A 55 0.22 12.87 -12.59
CA ARG A 55 0.96 13.12 -11.34
C ARG A 55 0.21 12.51 -10.16
N ARG A 56 0.91 11.73 -9.34
CA ARG A 56 0.34 11.16 -8.12
C ARG A 56 0.11 12.25 -7.08
N ILE A 57 -1.05 12.20 -6.43
CA ILE A 57 -1.26 12.98 -5.21
C ILE A 57 -0.64 12.26 -4.01
N GLY A 58 -0.32 13.00 -2.94
CA GLY A 58 0.42 12.47 -1.79
C GLY A 58 -0.21 11.29 -1.05
N ARG A 59 -1.50 10.99 -1.26
CA ARG A 59 -2.16 9.81 -0.70
C ARG A 59 -1.99 8.52 -1.52
N TYR A 60 -1.50 8.60 -2.75
CA TYR A 60 -1.29 7.44 -3.62
C TYR A 60 0.16 6.95 -3.56
N LEU A 61 0.53 6.43 -2.38
CA LEU A 61 1.93 6.20 -1.98
C LEU A 61 2.56 4.96 -2.63
N SER A 62 1.77 3.91 -2.87
CA SER A 62 2.26 2.62 -3.41
C SER A 62 1.54 2.26 -4.71
N PRO A 63 1.70 3.05 -5.79
CA PRO A 63 1.15 2.70 -7.10
C PRO A 63 1.80 1.41 -7.62
N ALA A 64 1.04 0.62 -8.36
CA ALA A 64 1.52 -0.55 -9.05
C ALA A 64 0.88 -0.63 -10.44
N ALA A 65 1.57 -1.27 -11.38
CA ALA A 65 0.96 -1.67 -12.65
C ALA A 65 -0.27 -2.54 -12.39
N GLY A 66 -1.34 -2.31 -13.14
CA GLY A 66 -2.65 -2.95 -12.96
C GLY A 66 -3.58 -2.21 -11.99
N ASP A 67 -3.12 -1.20 -11.28
CA ASP A 67 -3.98 -0.41 -10.40
C ASP A 67 -5.08 0.28 -11.20
N ARG A 68 -6.34 0.01 -10.83
CA ARG A 68 -7.46 0.83 -11.29
C ARG A 68 -7.50 2.12 -10.49
N ILE A 69 -7.41 3.27 -11.14
CA ILE A 69 -7.35 4.59 -10.51
C ILE A 69 -8.43 5.52 -11.07
N ILE A 70 -8.71 6.62 -10.36
CA ILE A 70 -9.34 7.79 -10.97
C ILE A 70 -8.23 8.74 -11.37
N ILE A 71 -8.27 9.21 -12.62
CA ILE A 71 -7.51 10.38 -13.05
C ILE A 71 -8.47 11.55 -13.27
N SER A 72 -8.00 12.75 -12.95
CA SER A 72 -8.69 13.99 -13.28
C SER A 72 -7.78 14.87 -14.11
N VAL A 73 -8.33 15.48 -15.16
CA VAL A 73 -7.68 16.54 -15.93
C VAL A 73 -8.35 17.85 -15.63
N SER A 74 -7.55 18.91 -15.51
CA SER A 74 -8.03 20.28 -15.60
C SER A 74 -7.49 20.91 -16.88
N GLY A 75 -8.39 21.19 -17.83
CA GLY A 75 -8.04 21.85 -19.09
C GLY A 75 -7.07 21.05 -19.97
N SER A 76 -6.00 21.69 -20.44
CA SER A 76 -5.17 21.23 -21.56
C SER A 76 -3.94 20.39 -21.22
N GLY A 77 -3.90 19.70 -20.07
CA GLY A 77 -2.88 18.64 -19.90
C GLY A 77 -2.32 18.38 -18.51
N GLN A 78 -2.85 19.01 -17.45
CA GLN A 78 -2.45 18.63 -16.08
C GLN A 78 -3.34 17.50 -15.59
N TRP A 79 -2.79 16.28 -15.60
CA TRP A 79 -3.45 15.08 -15.12
C TRP A 79 -3.01 14.76 -13.69
N LEU A 80 -3.99 14.51 -12.83
CA LEU A 80 -3.80 14.08 -11.44
C LEU A 80 -4.33 12.66 -11.27
N ALA A 81 -3.51 11.78 -10.73
CA ALA A 81 -3.93 10.45 -10.28
C ALA A 81 -4.40 10.56 -8.83
N LEU A 82 -5.72 10.44 -8.62
CA LEU A 82 -6.39 10.62 -7.33
C LEU A 82 -6.21 9.42 -6.38
N GLY A 83 -5.74 8.28 -6.90
CA GLY A 83 -5.45 7.07 -6.14
C GLY A 83 -6.21 5.84 -6.65
N ARG A 84 -5.83 4.68 -6.08
CA ARG A 84 -6.42 3.36 -6.37
C ARG A 84 -7.90 3.34 -5.99
N LEU A 85 -8.75 2.96 -6.93
CA LEU A 85 -10.08 2.45 -6.66
C LEU A 85 -9.94 1.03 -6.11
N ALA A 86 -10.53 0.78 -4.94
CA ALA A 86 -10.40 -0.49 -4.24
C ALA A 86 -10.67 -1.67 -5.18
N THR A 87 -9.64 -2.49 -5.40
CA THR A 87 -9.73 -3.79 -6.06
C THR A 87 -9.15 -4.80 -5.08
N GLY A 88 -9.97 -5.18 -4.10
CA GLY A 88 -9.59 -6.08 -3.03
C GLY A 88 -8.76 -5.41 -1.93
N THR A 89 -9.08 -5.76 -0.69
CA THR A 89 -8.08 -5.76 0.37
C THR A 89 -6.88 -6.58 -0.09
N SER A 90 -5.66 -6.04 -0.01
CA SER A 90 -4.49 -6.91 -0.22
C SER A 90 -4.63 -8.10 0.72
N GLY A 91 -4.54 -9.31 0.19
CA GLY A 91 -4.61 -10.51 1.00
C GLY A 91 -3.44 -10.54 2.00
N TRP A 92 -3.57 -11.37 3.02
CA TRP A 92 -2.42 -11.71 3.84
C TRP A 92 -1.37 -12.42 2.97
N THR A 93 -0.14 -11.91 3.00
CA THR A 93 1.01 -12.49 2.30
C THR A 93 1.95 -13.11 3.32
N THR A 94 2.35 -14.36 3.11
CA THR A 94 3.25 -15.09 4.03
C THR A 94 4.56 -14.32 4.23
N LEU A 95 4.96 -14.15 5.49
CA LEU A 95 6.19 -13.50 5.89
C LEU A 95 7.35 -14.51 5.82
N PRO A 96 8.41 -14.25 5.03
CA PRO A 96 9.59 -15.10 5.02
C PRO A 96 10.32 -15.06 6.35
N LEU A 97 10.37 -16.20 7.04
CA LEU A 97 11.08 -16.36 8.31
C LEU A 97 12.58 -16.59 8.07
N ALA A 98 13.40 -16.11 8.99
CA ALA A 98 14.82 -16.35 9.02
C ALA A 98 15.13 -17.82 9.33
N SER A 99 16.32 -18.28 8.96
CA SER A 99 16.76 -19.65 9.22
C SER A 99 16.66 -20.00 10.71
N GLY A 100 16.09 -21.17 11.01
CA GLY A 100 15.89 -21.64 12.39
C GLY A 100 14.58 -21.17 13.03
N TRP A 101 13.77 -20.37 12.34
CA TRP A 101 12.41 -20.02 12.75
C TRP A 101 11.37 -20.73 11.87
N THR A 102 10.26 -21.14 12.48
CA THR A 102 9.14 -21.80 11.81
C THR A 102 7.82 -21.23 12.26
N ALA A 103 6.78 -21.33 11.44
CA ALA A 103 5.43 -20.98 11.87
C ALA A 103 4.97 -21.94 12.96
N HIS A 104 4.38 -21.42 14.04
CA HIS A 104 3.83 -22.25 15.10
C HIS A 104 2.52 -22.90 14.63
N ALA A 105 2.39 -24.22 14.82
CA ALA A 105 1.30 -25.01 14.21
C ALA A 105 -0.11 -24.62 14.66
N SER A 106 -0.28 -24.15 15.91
CA SER A 106 -1.59 -23.81 16.50
C SER A 106 -2.05 -22.36 16.28
N PHE A 107 -1.25 -21.53 15.61
CA PHE A 107 -1.57 -20.11 15.37
C PHE A 107 -1.59 -19.79 13.88
N TYR A 108 -2.02 -18.58 13.53
CA TYR A 108 -1.92 -18.11 12.15
C TYR A 108 -0.47 -18.13 11.68
N THR A 109 -0.27 -18.52 10.42
CA THR A 109 1.05 -18.44 9.77
C THR A 109 1.50 -16.97 9.74
N PRO A 110 2.75 -16.67 10.15
CA PRO A 110 3.31 -15.33 10.05
C PRO A 110 3.08 -14.71 8.67
N ALA A 111 2.43 -13.56 8.65
CA ALA A 111 2.05 -12.88 7.42
C ALA A 111 1.98 -11.36 7.61
N TYR A 112 2.06 -10.63 6.50
CA TYR A 112 1.86 -9.19 6.44
C TYR A 112 0.75 -8.83 5.48
N ARG A 113 0.18 -7.64 5.66
CA ARG A 113 -0.85 -7.11 4.79
C ARG A 113 -0.66 -5.62 4.59
N LEU A 114 -0.69 -5.18 3.32
CA LEU A 114 -0.61 -3.77 2.95
C LEU A 114 -2.00 -3.14 2.96
N MET A 115 -2.17 -2.10 3.76
CA MET A 115 -3.40 -1.34 3.83
C MET A 115 -3.35 -0.25 2.75
N GLY A 116 -4.46 -0.04 2.04
CA GLY A 116 -4.55 0.94 0.96
C GLY A 116 -4.40 2.40 1.41
N ASP A 117 -4.25 2.63 2.71
CA ASP A 117 -4.05 3.93 3.35
C ASP A 117 -2.56 4.28 3.60
N GLY A 118 -1.63 3.41 3.16
CA GLY A 118 -0.20 3.58 3.37
C GLY A 118 0.31 3.05 4.72
N THR A 119 -0.45 2.14 5.34
CA THR A 119 -0.01 1.37 6.51
C THR A 119 0.14 -0.11 6.18
N ALA A 120 0.75 -0.88 7.07
CA ALA A 120 0.75 -2.33 7.01
C ALA A 120 0.46 -2.93 8.39
N SER A 121 -0.12 -4.12 8.38
CA SER A 121 -0.34 -4.96 9.58
C SER A 121 0.43 -6.26 9.46
N LEU A 122 0.72 -6.85 10.61
CA LEU A 122 1.38 -8.15 10.76
C LEU A 122 0.45 -9.07 11.54
N CYS A 123 0.57 -10.38 11.34
CA CYS A 123 -0.14 -11.37 12.14
C CYS A 123 0.63 -12.68 12.20
N GLY A 124 0.18 -13.56 13.10
CA GLY A 124 0.71 -14.90 13.26
C GLY A 124 1.78 -15.01 14.32
N LEU A 125 2.32 -16.23 14.46
CA LEU A 125 3.32 -16.53 15.47
C LEU A 125 4.39 -17.44 14.88
N ALA A 126 5.65 -17.01 15.02
CA ALA A 126 6.80 -17.85 14.72
C ALA A 126 7.42 -18.38 16.00
N GLU A 127 8.02 -19.56 15.90
CA GLU A 127 8.75 -20.18 16.99
C GLU A 127 10.13 -20.68 16.57
N THR A 128 11.02 -20.80 17.56
CA THR A 128 12.29 -21.52 17.44
C THR A 128 12.60 -22.27 18.74
N THR A 129 13.29 -23.39 18.61
CA THR A 129 13.86 -24.13 19.75
C THR A 129 15.34 -23.79 19.98
N ASN A 130 15.94 -22.99 19.10
CA ASN A 130 17.33 -22.56 19.23
C ASN A 130 17.54 -21.64 20.44
N VAL A 131 18.81 -21.36 20.75
CA VAL A 131 19.17 -20.30 21.70
C VAL A 131 18.76 -18.96 21.10
N LEU A 132 17.99 -18.17 21.86
CA LEU A 132 17.61 -16.83 21.46
C LEU A 132 18.58 -15.81 22.07
N ALA A 133 19.43 -15.24 21.21
CA ALA A 133 20.30 -14.12 21.58
C ALA A 133 19.61 -12.77 21.29
N ALA A 134 19.92 -11.74 22.07
CA ALA A 134 19.39 -10.39 21.82
C ALA A 134 19.87 -9.88 20.45
N GLY A 135 18.96 -9.26 19.70
CA GLY A 135 19.18 -8.84 18.33
C GLY A 135 19.01 -9.95 17.27
N ALA A 136 18.55 -11.15 17.67
CA ALA A 136 18.26 -12.22 16.72
C ALA A 136 17.22 -11.75 15.70
N THR A 137 17.54 -11.93 14.41
CA THR A 137 16.61 -11.65 13.32
C THR A 137 15.64 -12.83 13.14
N VAL A 138 14.36 -12.53 13.14
CA VAL A 138 13.27 -13.52 13.04
C VAL A 138 12.73 -13.58 11.62
N ALA A 139 12.64 -12.44 10.94
CA ALA A 139 12.11 -12.31 9.59
C ALA A 139 12.65 -11.03 8.95
N THR A 140 12.50 -10.90 7.63
CA THR A 140 12.77 -9.66 6.90
C THR A 140 11.58 -9.30 6.02
N LEU A 141 11.06 -8.10 6.21
CA LEU A 141 9.97 -7.57 5.39
C LEU A 141 10.45 -7.27 3.97
N PRO A 142 9.68 -7.69 2.96
CA PRO A 142 9.83 -7.21 1.59
C PRO A 142 9.77 -5.68 1.52
N THR A 143 10.38 -5.10 0.49
CA THR A 143 10.59 -3.64 0.38
C THR A 143 9.29 -2.85 0.49
N GLU A 144 8.20 -3.36 -0.07
CA GLU A 144 6.87 -2.74 -0.06
C GLU A 144 6.20 -2.71 1.32
N ALA A 145 6.66 -3.53 2.25
CA ALA A 145 6.11 -3.65 3.61
C ALA A 145 7.03 -3.01 4.66
N ARG A 146 8.10 -2.30 4.29
CA ARG A 146 9.05 -1.74 5.26
C ARG A 146 8.47 -0.49 5.94
N PRO A 147 8.71 -0.29 7.24
CA PRO A 147 8.20 0.88 7.93
C PRO A 147 9.04 2.13 7.62
N ALA A 148 8.39 3.30 7.60
CA ALA A 148 9.06 4.60 7.43
C ALA A 148 9.98 4.98 8.60
N LYS A 149 9.70 4.42 9.78
CA LYS A 149 10.46 4.63 11.03
C LYS A 149 10.53 3.31 11.78
N ARG A 150 11.53 3.17 12.66
CA ARG A 150 11.64 1.99 13.51
C ARG A 150 10.39 1.84 14.38
N VAL A 151 9.81 0.64 14.40
CA VAL A 151 8.65 0.29 15.23
C VAL A 151 9.14 -0.66 16.33
N ARG A 152 8.67 -0.49 17.56
CA ARG A 152 9.02 -1.32 18.71
C ARG A 152 7.78 -1.67 19.50
N ILE A 153 7.68 -2.90 19.96
CA ILE A 153 6.62 -3.33 20.87
C ILE A 153 7.15 -4.36 21.85
N THR A 154 6.62 -4.33 23.07
CA THR A 154 6.92 -5.34 24.09
C THR A 154 6.21 -6.65 23.75
N VAL A 155 6.91 -7.77 23.84
CA VAL A 155 6.39 -9.12 23.56
C VAL A 155 6.92 -10.13 24.57
N GLU A 156 6.23 -11.25 24.73
CA GLU A 156 6.75 -12.42 25.44
C GLU A 156 7.58 -13.27 24.47
N VAL A 157 8.89 -13.36 24.70
CA VAL A 157 9.83 -14.07 23.79
C VAL A 157 10.04 -15.53 24.16
N ALA A 158 9.64 -15.92 25.37
CA ALA A 158 9.58 -17.28 25.90
C ALA A 158 8.73 -17.26 27.18
N GLY A 159 8.30 -18.42 27.67
CA GLY A 159 7.45 -18.53 28.88
C GLY A 159 7.96 -17.69 30.06
N GLY A 160 7.26 -16.58 30.36
CA GLY A 160 7.58 -15.63 31.43
C GLY A 160 8.73 -14.65 31.15
N VAL A 161 9.32 -14.68 29.95
CA VAL A 161 10.42 -13.80 29.54
C VAL A 161 9.89 -12.72 28.60
N ILE A 162 9.93 -11.47 29.06
CA ILE A 162 9.51 -10.31 28.29
C ILE A 162 10.72 -9.69 27.58
N GLY A 163 10.55 -9.38 26.30
CA GLY A 163 11.51 -8.64 25.49
C GLY A 163 10.80 -7.61 24.60
N VAL A 164 11.51 -7.13 23.59
CA VAL A 164 10.98 -6.19 22.60
C VAL A 164 11.12 -6.81 21.22
N MET A 165 10.07 -6.72 20.41
CA MET A 165 10.18 -6.92 18.97
C MET A 165 10.37 -5.57 18.29
N THR A 166 11.41 -5.47 17.48
CA THR A 166 11.77 -4.28 16.73
C THR A 166 11.67 -4.54 15.23
N ILE A 167 10.92 -3.70 14.52
CA ILE A 167 10.91 -3.66 13.06
C ILE A 167 11.78 -2.47 12.62
N LEU A 168 12.92 -2.76 12.00
CA LEU A 168 13.83 -1.75 11.46
C LEU A 168 13.33 -1.20 10.12
N THR A 169 13.77 0.00 9.75
CA THR A 169 13.46 0.61 8.45
C THR A 169 14.04 -0.18 7.26
N THR A 170 15.03 -1.05 7.53
CA THR A 170 15.57 -2.02 6.55
C THR A 170 14.63 -3.21 6.31
N GLY A 171 13.54 -3.33 7.09
CA GLY A 171 12.61 -4.45 7.07
C GLY A 171 12.98 -5.60 8.01
N ALA A 172 14.18 -5.61 8.58
CA ALA A 172 14.57 -6.64 9.54
C ALA A 172 13.70 -6.58 10.81
N ILE A 173 13.16 -7.72 11.20
CA ILE A 173 12.40 -7.91 12.44
C ILE A 173 13.30 -8.65 13.43
N THR A 174 13.59 -8.01 14.56
CA THR A 174 14.49 -8.55 15.58
C THR A 174 13.80 -8.66 16.94
N LEU A 175 14.27 -9.60 17.76
CA LEU A 175 13.92 -9.67 19.19
C LEU A 175 15.11 -9.17 20.03
N ASP A 176 14.88 -8.15 20.85
CA ASP A 176 15.88 -7.48 21.69
C ASP A 176 15.34 -7.20 23.11
N ASP A 177 16.13 -6.49 23.92
CA ASP A 177 15.77 -6.00 25.26
C ASP A 177 15.27 -7.04 26.29
N PHE A 178 15.91 -8.22 26.32
CA PHE A 178 15.73 -9.20 27.40
C PHE A 178 17.07 -9.47 28.11
N THR A 179 17.00 -9.80 29.41
CA THR A 179 18.11 -9.64 30.36
C THR A 179 19.29 -10.60 30.14
N ALA A 180 19.06 -11.74 29.48
CA ALA A 180 20.09 -12.71 29.09
C ALA A 180 19.59 -13.60 27.94
N ALA A 181 20.52 -14.21 27.19
CA ALA A 181 20.16 -15.16 26.14
C ALA A 181 19.24 -16.27 26.67
N VAL A 182 18.11 -16.50 26.00
CA VAL A 182 17.14 -17.52 26.42
C VAL A 182 17.64 -18.88 25.93
N PRO A 183 17.94 -19.83 26.82
CA PRO A 183 18.56 -21.11 26.44
C PRO A 183 17.65 -21.97 25.53
N GLY A 184 18.28 -22.75 24.65
CA GLY A 184 17.59 -23.69 23.75
C GLY A 184 16.71 -24.71 24.48
N ALA A 185 17.21 -25.27 25.58
CA ALA A 185 16.61 -26.41 26.29
C ALA A 185 15.34 -26.09 27.12
N GLY A 186 14.88 -24.84 27.19
CA GLY A 186 13.77 -24.40 28.04
C GLY A 186 12.39 -24.34 27.37
N GLY A 187 12.24 -24.80 26.13
CA GLY A 187 10.98 -24.71 25.37
C GLY A 187 11.06 -23.80 24.14
N SER A 188 9.93 -23.57 23.48
CA SER A 188 9.82 -22.70 22.30
C SER A 188 10.00 -21.22 22.66
N LYS A 189 10.58 -20.47 21.73
CA LYS A 189 10.81 -19.02 21.82
C LYS A 189 9.97 -18.40 20.73
N PHE A 190 9.28 -17.32 21.05
CA PHE A 190 8.18 -16.84 20.24
C PHE A 190 8.47 -15.47 19.65
N ALA A 191 7.95 -15.27 18.45
CA ALA A 191 7.82 -13.96 17.82
C ALA A 191 6.34 -13.79 17.45
N GLU A 192 5.66 -12.95 18.23
CA GLU A 192 4.24 -12.63 18.08
C GLU A 192 4.07 -11.39 17.20
N TYR A 193 3.36 -11.54 16.09
CA TYR A 193 3.28 -10.52 15.03
C TYR A 193 1.98 -9.71 15.09
N ASP A 194 0.92 -10.26 15.66
CA ASP A 194 -0.38 -9.61 15.90
C ASP A 194 -0.37 -8.63 17.08
N ALA A 195 0.71 -8.62 17.88
CA ALA A 195 0.96 -7.55 18.83
C ALA A 195 1.02 -6.16 18.15
N PHE A 196 1.45 -6.10 16.88
CA PHE A 196 1.44 -4.85 16.11
C PHE A 196 0.07 -4.59 15.49
N GLY A 197 -0.57 -3.48 15.85
CA GLY A 197 -1.80 -3.03 15.17
C GLY A 197 -1.55 -2.66 13.70
N THR A 198 -0.94 -1.50 13.46
CA THR A 198 -0.49 -1.04 12.14
C THR A 198 0.76 -0.19 12.25
N TYR A 199 1.57 -0.15 11.20
CA TYR A 199 2.69 0.79 11.07
C TYR A 199 2.68 1.49 9.71
N ARG A 200 3.30 2.67 9.65
CA ARG A 200 3.36 3.49 8.43
C ARG A 200 4.43 2.97 7.48
N LEU A 201 4.07 2.80 6.21
CA LEU A 201 4.98 2.45 5.12
C LEU A 201 5.82 3.65 4.68
N ILE A 202 6.97 3.37 4.03
CA ILE A 202 7.85 4.36 3.37
C ILE A 202 7.10 5.11 2.26
#